data_AF-A0A3D3A6Y6-F1
#
_entry.id   AF-A0A3D3A6Y6-F1
#
_cell.length_a   1.000
_cell.length_b   1.000
_cell.length_c   1.000
_cell.angle_alpha   90.00
_cell.angle_beta   90.00
_cell.angle_gamma   90.00
#
_symmetry.space_group_name_H-M   'P 1'
#
loop_
_entity.id
_entity.type
_entity.pdbx_description
1 polymer ?
#
loop_
_entity_poly.entity_id
_entity_poly.type
_entity_poly.pdbx_seq_one_letter_code
_entity_poly.pdbx_strand_id
1 'polypeptide(L)'
;WARDLANNAPGGPKVLQGNLDPSVLYANPGTIRAETHRMIDELGIHRTIANLGHGLYPDIPADHGRAFVQAVKEYVPATERETTTSA
;
A
#
# COMPACT_ATOMS: atom_id res chain seq x y z
N TRP A 1 9.93 9.91 3.57
CA TRP A 1 10.35 11.12 2.83
C TRP A 1 9.36 11.50 1.73
N ALA A 2 8.85 10.55 0.91
CA ALA A 2 7.91 10.87 -0.18
C ALA A 2 6.63 11.57 0.30
N ARG A 3 6.05 11.12 1.42
CA ARG A 3 4.90 11.78 2.07
C ARG A 3 5.18 13.22 2.49
N ASP A 4 6.33 13.44 3.10
CA ASP A 4 6.74 14.78 3.55
C ASP A 4 6.92 15.73 2.35
N LEU A 5 7.60 15.25 1.30
CA LEU A 5 7.75 16.00 0.05
C LEU A 5 6.39 16.32 -0.59
N ALA A 6 5.46 15.36 -0.63
CA ALA A 6 4.13 15.57 -1.20
C ALA A 6 3.32 16.59 -0.40
N ASN A 7 3.41 16.57 0.93
CA ASN A 7 2.70 17.52 1.79
C ASN A 7 3.24 18.94 1.67
N ASN A 8 4.56 19.09 1.51
CA ASN A 8 5.26 20.38 1.47
C ASN A 8 5.61 20.84 0.05
N ALA A 9 5.05 20.21 -0.98
CA ALA A 9 5.34 20.54 -2.37
C ALA A 9 4.92 21.99 -2.73
N PRO A 10 5.70 22.69 -3.58
CA PRO A 10 5.29 23.97 -4.13
C PRO A 10 3.92 23.89 -4.82
N GLY A 11 3.07 24.88 -4.58
CA GLY A 11 1.69 24.88 -5.05
C GLY A 11 0.79 23.88 -4.31
N GLY A 12 1.13 23.55 -3.07
CA GLY A 12 0.28 22.81 -2.13
C GLY A 12 0.38 21.29 -2.20
N PRO A 13 -0.27 20.59 -1.23
CA PRO A 13 -0.15 19.15 -1.06
C PRO A 13 -0.53 18.34 -2.31
N LYS A 14 0.29 17.37 -2.69
CA LYS A 14 0.06 16.48 -3.84
C LYS A 14 -0.54 15.14 -3.41
N VAL A 15 -1.16 14.46 -4.37
CA VAL A 15 -1.59 13.07 -4.23
C VAL A 15 -0.41 12.16 -4.56
N LEU A 16 -0.18 11.13 -3.74
CA LEU A 16 0.78 10.07 -4.00
C LEU A 16 0.09 8.88 -4.66
N GLN A 17 0.79 8.24 -5.59
CA GLN A 17 0.38 6.98 -6.20
C GLN A 17 1.51 5.96 -6.07
N GLY A 18 1.16 4.72 -5.75
CA GLY A 18 2.12 3.62 -5.70
C GLY A 18 2.22 3.01 -4.31
N ASN A 19 3.35 2.39 -3.96
CA ASN A 19 4.54 2.12 -4.79
C ASN A 19 5.05 0.67 -4.62
N LEU A 20 4.14 -0.30 -4.45
CA LEU A 20 4.50 -1.68 -4.19
C LEU A 20 5.37 -2.25 -5.32
N ASP A 21 6.50 -2.86 -4.97
CA ASP A 21 7.32 -3.59 -5.94
C ASP A 21 6.50 -4.77 -6.51
N PRO A 22 6.29 -4.86 -7.84
CA PRO A 22 5.53 -5.96 -8.44
C PRO A 22 6.06 -7.36 -8.09
N SER A 23 7.36 -7.50 -7.79
CA SER A 23 7.96 -8.79 -7.41
C SER A 23 7.40 -9.33 -6.09
N VAL A 24 6.84 -8.48 -5.22
CA VAL A 24 6.12 -8.90 -4.00
C VAL A 24 4.95 -9.82 -4.35
N LEU A 25 4.33 -9.65 -5.52
CA LEU A 25 3.21 -10.48 -5.94
C LEU A 25 3.59 -11.91 -6.30
N TYR A 26 4.87 -12.29 -6.27
CA TYR A 26 5.27 -13.70 -6.30
C TYR A 26 5.22 -14.38 -4.93
N ALA A 27 5.13 -13.62 -3.85
CA ALA A 27 5.08 -14.18 -2.50
C ALA A 27 3.70 -14.78 -2.18
N ASN A 28 3.59 -15.48 -1.05
CA ASN A 28 2.30 -15.98 -0.58
C ASN A 28 1.33 -14.81 -0.23
N PRO A 29 0.00 -15.03 -0.23
CA PRO A 29 -0.98 -13.97 0.04
C PRO A 29 -0.79 -13.23 1.37
N GLY A 30 -0.30 -13.90 2.41
CA GLY A 30 -0.02 -13.28 3.70
C GLY A 30 1.10 -12.23 3.62
N THR A 31 2.15 -12.54 2.85
CA THR A 31 3.26 -11.62 2.59
C THR A 31 2.81 -10.45 1.73
N ILE A 32 2.03 -10.71 0.67
CA ILE A 32 1.44 -9.67 -0.17
C ILE A 32 0.63 -8.69 0.69
N ARG A 33 -0.21 -9.22 1.59
CA ARG A 33 -1.00 -8.39 2.51
C ARG A 33 -0.11 -7.54 3.43
N ALA A 34 0.89 -8.14 4.06
CA ALA A 34 1.79 -7.45 4.97
C ALA A 34 2.55 -6.30 4.28
N GLU A 35 3.13 -6.55 3.10
CA GLU A 35 3.85 -5.55 2.32
C GLU A 35 2.93 -4.46 1.77
N THR A 36 1.70 -4.81 1.38
CA THR A 36 0.68 -3.84 0.97
C THR A 36 0.31 -2.91 2.14
N HIS A 37 0.12 -3.45 3.34
CA HIS A 37 -0.19 -2.66 4.53
C HIS A 37 0.99 -1.77 4.91
N ARG A 38 2.22 -2.27 4.86
CA ARG A 38 3.44 -1.49 5.09
C ARG A 38 3.56 -0.31 4.12
N MET A 39 3.31 -0.54 2.83
CA MET A 39 3.28 0.52 1.83
C MET A 39 2.26 1.61 2.18
N ILE A 40 1.04 1.22 2.57
CA ILE A 40 -0.01 2.19 2.94
C ILE A 40 0.35 2.91 4.26
N ASP A 41 0.96 2.23 5.23
CA ASP A 41 1.45 2.84 6.47
C ASP A 41 2.48 3.94 6.17
N GLU A 42 3.40 3.70 5.21
CA GLU A 42 4.43 4.65 4.79
C GLU A 42 3.86 5.86 4.01
N LEU A 43 2.91 5.63 3.09
CA LEU A 43 2.30 6.68 2.28
C LEU A 43 1.23 7.47 3.04
N GLY A 44 0.54 6.82 3.97
CA GLY A 44 -0.67 7.32 4.62
C GLY A 44 -1.94 7.09 3.80
N ILE A 45 -3.08 7.27 4.45
CA ILE A 45 -4.42 7.04 3.84
C ILE A 45 -5.02 8.28 3.16
N HIS A 46 -4.50 9.46 3.46
CA HIS A 46 -5.01 10.71 2.88
C HIS A 46 -4.21 11.06 1.64
N ARG A 47 -4.91 11.34 0.53
CA ARG A 47 -4.29 11.71 -0.75
C ARG A 47 -3.35 10.61 -1.27
N THR A 48 -3.73 9.35 -1.12
CA THR A 48 -2.99 8.20 -1.61
C THR A 48 -3.84 7.35 -2.55
N ILE A 49 -3.26 6.97 -3.68
CA ILE A 49 -3.78 5.97 -4.61
C ILE A 49 -2.86 4.75 -4.53
N ALA A 50 -3.32 3.66 -3.91
CA ALA A 50 -2.56 2.42 -3.88
C ALA A 50 -2.35 1.89 -5.30
N ASN A 51 -1.09 1.63 -5.66
CA ASN A 51 -0.74 1.07 -6.95
C ASN A 51 0.62 0.35 -6.85
N LEU A 52 0.98 -0.38 -7.89
CA LEU A 52 2.33 -0.91 -8.07
C LEU A 52 3.29 0.21 -8.47
N GLY A 53 4.58 0.02 -8.19
CA GLY A 53 5.66 0.93 -8.62
C GLY A 53 6.04 0.78 -10.10
N HIS A 54 5.66 -0.33 -10.73
CA HIS A 54 5.82 -0.64 -12.14
C HIS A 54 4.63 -1.50 -12.62
N GLY A 55 4.47 -1.67 -13.94
CA GLY A 55 3.51 -2.61 -14.51
C GLY A 55 3.72 -4.06 -14.03
N LEU A 56 2.60 -4.78 -13.93
CA LEU A 56 2.53 -6.18 -13.55
C LEU A 56 3.30 -7.07 -14.54
N TYR A 57 4.04 -8.06 -14.04
CA TYR A 57 4.66 -9.08 -14.89
C TYR A 57 3.62 -10.10 -15.40
N PRO A 58 3.74 -10.58 -16.66
CA PRO A 58 2.71 -11.42 -17.29
C PRO A 58 2.48 -12.79 -16.60
N ASP A 59 3.47 -13.29 -15.87
CA ASP A 59 3.50 -14.59 -15.22
C ASP A 59 3.06 -14.56 -13.74
N ILE A 60 2.67 -13.39 -13.23
CA ILE A 60 2.10 -13.28 -11.88
C ILE A 60 0.72 -13.94 -11.83
N PRO A 61 0.44 -14.86 -10.88
CA PRO A 61 -0.87 -15.45 -10.73
C PRO A 61 -1.96 -14.40 -10.47
N ALA A 62 -3.11 -14.52 -11.15
CA ALA A 62 -4.21 -13.58 -11.00
C ALA A 62 -4.71 -13.44 -9.55
N ASP A 63 -4.69 -14.54 -8.79
CA ASP A 63 -5.11 -14.55 -7.39
C ASP A 63 -4.16 -13.78 -6.48
N HIS A 64 -2.89 -13.60 -6.87
CA HIS A 64 -1.95 -12.78 -6.12
C HIS A 64 -2.21 -11.28 -6.36
N GLY A 65 -2.58 -10.90 -7.58
CA GLY A 65 -3.12 -9.57 -7.87
C GLY A 65 -4.42 -9.30 -7.11
N ARG A 66 -5.28 -10.31 -6.97
CA ARG A 66 -6.48 -10.22 -6.12
C ARG A 66 -6.12 -10.03 -4.64
N ALA A 67 -5.12 -10.74 -4.14
CA ALA A 67 -4.65 -10.59 -2.76
C ALA A 67 -4.18 -9.15 -2.46
N PHE A 68 -3.46 -8.52 -3.39
CA PHE A 68 -3.09 -7.10 -3.30
C PHE A 68 -4.32 -6.19 -3.20
N VAL A 69 -5.27 -6.34 -4.12
CA VAL A 69 -6.49 -5.51 -4.13
C VAL A 69 -7.32 -5.70 -2.85
N GLN A 70 -7.44 -6.93 -2.35
CA GLN A 70 -8.15 -7.18 -1.09
C GLN A 70 -7.41 -6.57 0.10
N ALA A 71 -6.08 -6.71 0.17
CA ALA A 71 -5.28 -6.11 1.23
C ALA A 71 -5.43 -4.59 1.28
N VAL A 72 -5.51 -3.91 0.13
CA VAL A 72 -5.81 -2.46 0.07
C VAL A 72 -7.19 -2.15 0.65
N LYS A 73 -8.23 -2.93 0.30
CA LYS A 73 -9.61 -2.70 0.75
C LYS A 73 -9.84 -3.00 2.24
N GLU A 74 -9.13 -3.99 2.76
CA GLU A 74 -9.19 -4.41 4.17
C GLU A 74 -8.32 -3.56 5.10
N TYR A 75 -7.51 -2.67 4.54
CA TYR A 75 -6.56 -1.89 5.32
C TYR A 75 -7.27 -1.04 6.37
N VAL A 76 -6.79 -1.17 7.61
CA VAL A 76 -7.17 -0.32 8.75
C VAL A 76 -5.92 0.42 9.21
N PRO A 77 -5.99 1.74 9.51
CA PRO A 77 -4.84 2.51 9.98
C PRO A 77 -4.15 1.87 11.19
N ALA A 78 -2.82 1.89 11.24
CA ALA A 78 -2.07 1.35 12.38
C ALA A 78 -2.53 1.94 13.73
N THR A 79 -2.90 3.22 13.75
CA THR A 79 -3.47 3.92 14.91
C THR A 79 -4.74 3.28 15.48
N GLU A 80 -5.49 2.52 14.67
CA GLU A 80 -6.71 1.82 15.07
C GLU A 80 -6.46 0.34 15.40
N ARG A 81 -5.36 -0.25 14.89
CA ARG A 81 -4.97 -1.64 15.19
C ARG A 81 -4.50 -1.80 16.65
N GLU A 82 -3.79 -0.81 17.18
CA GLU A 82 -3.27 -0.83 18.56
C GLU A 82 -4.39 -0.77 19.61
N THR A 83 -5.47 -0.05 19.32
CA THR A 83 -6.65 0.09 20.19
C THR A 83 -7.43 -1.22 20.35
N THR A 84 -7.32 -2.14 19.38
CA THR A 84 -8.08 -3.41 19.38
C THR A 84 -7.35 -4.54 20.12
N THR A 85 -6.03 -4.41 20.33
CA THR A 85 -5.23 -5.41 21.07
C THR A 85 -5.18 -5.14 22.58
N SER A 86 -5.66 -3.98 23.01
CA SER A 86 -5.59 -3.51 24.41
C SER A 86 -6.93 -3.57 25.16
N ALA A 87 -7.93 -4.29 24.63
CA ALA A 87 -9.26 -4.53 25.22
C ALA A 87 -9.53 -6.03 25.34
#